data_AF-A0A2G9UPI0-F1
#
_entry.id   AF-A0A2G9UPI0-F1
#
_cell.length_a   1.000
_cell.length_b   1.000
_cell.length_c   1.000
_cell.angle_alpha   90.00
_cell.angle_beta   90.00
_cell.angle_gamma   90.00
#
_symmetry.space_group_name_H-M   'P 1'
#
loop_
_entity.id
_entity.type
_entity.pdbx_description
1 polymer ?
#
loop_
_entity_poly.entity_id
_entity_poly.type
_entity_poly.pdbx_seq_one_letter_code
_entity_poly.pdbx_strand_id
1 'polypeptide(L)'
;MKLCDSIDADELPDGPIGKLLKRRKRPGLLPSVPRGVSSSVKESLLEGWLLAAKTTGSSTDFRGLLMSYVQQLVRNRSLSKLTDILHDLSEPGSICGVQRGALRADLERIIASDPITASLLSSKDLNSLVF
;
A
#
# COMPACT_ATOMS: atom_id res chain seq x y z
N MET A 1 18.51 -18.72 2.78
CA MET A 1 17.53 -17.96 1.98
C MET A 1 16.54 -17.33 2.97
N LYS A 2 16.58 -16.01 3.15
CA LYS A 2 15.75 -15.30 4.14
C LYS A 2 14.42 -14.90 3.49
N LEU A 3 13.31 -15.37 4.06
CA LEU A 3 11.93 -15.06 3.64
C LEU A 3 11.32 -14.16 4.73
N CYS A 4 11.25 -12.85 4.49
CA CYS A 4 10.64 -11.90 5.44
C CYS A 4 9.22 -11.54 4.99
N ASP A 5 8.23 -12.22 5.57
CA ASP A 5 6.81 -11.87 5.45
C ASP A 5 6.35 -10.92 6.57
N SER A 6 7.21 -10.61 7.54
CA SER A 6 7.02 -9.47 8.45
C SER A 6 7.49 -8.19 7.76
N ILE A 7 6.68 -7.12 7.75
CA ILE A 7 7.15 -5.79 7.36
C ILE A 7 8.36 -5.44 8.23
N ASP A 8 9.51 -5.17 7.63
CA ASP A 8 10.73 -4.91 8.40
C ASP A 8 10.58 -3.64 9.26
N ALA A 9 11.30 -3.56 10.39
CA ALA A 9 11.13 -2.43 11.32
C ALA A 9 11.55 -1.13 10.65
N ASP A 10 12.48 -1.26 9.71
CA ASP A 10 12.98 -0.19 8.87
C ASP A 10 11.99 0.18 7.75
N GLU A 11 11.05 -0.72 7.38
CA GLU A 11 9.99 -0.42 6.41
C GLU A 11 8.81 0.34 7.04
N LEU A 12 8.70 0.34 8.38
CA LEU A 12 7.63 1.05 9.07
C LEU A 12 7.92 2.56 9.17
N PRO A 13 6.92 3.43 8.96
CA PRO A 13 7.08 4.87 9.10
C PRO A 13 7.45 5.29 10.53
N ASP A 14 7.96 6.52 10.69
CA ASP A 14 8.32 7.09 12.00
C ASP A 14 7.19 7.89 12.67
N GLY A 15 5.97 7.79 12.15
CA GLY A 15 4.79 8.38 12.78
C GLY A 15 4.35 7.62 14.04
N PRO A 16 3.32 8.11 14.75
CA PRO A 16 2.82 7.49 15.97
C PRO A 16 2.46 6.00 15.81
N ILE A 17 1.85 5.62 14.68
CA ILE A 17 1.48 4.21 14.44
C ILE A 17 2.73 3.40 14.15
N GLY A 18 3.60 3.86 13.26
CA GLY A 18 4.82 3.14 12.94
C GLY A 18 5.73 2.95 14.16
N LYS A 19 5.86 3.95 15.04
CA LYS A 19 6.55 3.82 16.35
C LYS A 19 5.92 2.76 17.25
N LEU A 20 4.59 2.69 17.33
CA LEU A 20 3.89 1.67 18.10
C LEU A 20 4.15 0.27 17.53
N LEU A 21 4.10 0.13 16.20
CA LEU A 21 4.33 -1.13 15.51
C LEU A 21 5.78 -1.61 15.60
N LYS A 22 6.77 -0.70 15.57
CA LYS A 22 8.19 -1.02 15.80
C LYS A 22 8.44 -1.65 17.18
N ARG A 23 7.64 -1.29 18.18
CA ARG A 23 7.72 -1.85 19.55
C ARG A 23 7.02 -3.21 19.70
N ARG A 24 6.22 -3.62 18.72
CA ARG A 24 5.46 -4.88 18.79
C ARG A 24 6.38 -6.07 18.54
N LYS A 25 6.30 -7.09 19.40
CA LYS A 25 6.99 -8.38 19.18
C LYS A 25 6.47 -8.98 17.88
N ARG A 26 7.40 -9.32 16.99
CA ARG A 26 7.07 -9.88 15.67
C ARG A 26 7.05 -11.39 15.78
N PRO A 27 5.92 -12.04 15.52
CA PRO A 27 5.95 -13.48 15.28
C PRO A 27 6.90 -13.71 14.11
N GLY A 28 7.91 -14.54 14.30
CA GLY A 28 8.70 -15.03 13.18
C GLY A 28 7.83 -15.80 12.20
N LEU A 29 8.37 -16.11 11.02
CA LEU A 29 7.66 -16.91 10.02
C LEU A 29 7.15 -18.21 10.65
N LEU A 30 5.84 -18.45 10.59
CA LEU A 30 5.26 -19.72 10.99
C LEU A 30 5.46 -20.72 9.83
N PRO A 31 6.36 -21.72 9.96
CA PRO A 31 6.77 -22.57 8.84
C PRO A 31 5.64 -23.42 8.25
N SER A 32 4.52 -23.56 8.96
CA SER A 32 3.34 -24.32 8.53
C SER A 32 2.33 -23.49 7.73
N VAL A 33 2.48 -22.18 7.63
CA VAL A 33 1.47 -21.32 6.99
C VAL A 33 1.77 -21.18 5.50
N PRO A 34 0.79 -21.48 4.60
CA PRO A 34 0.96 -21.27 3.17
C PRO A 34 1.25 -19.80 2.85
N ARG A 35 2.14 -19.56 1.88
CA ARG A 35 2.56 -18.19 1.50
C ARG A 35 1.38 -17.31 1.09
N GLY A 36 0.41 -17.85 0.37
CA GLY A 36 -0.80 -17.10 0.00
C GLY A 36 -1.57 -16.60 1.23
N VAL A 37 -1.72 -17.43 2.25
CA VAL A 37 -2.37 -17.07 3.52
C VAL A 37 -1.55 -16.00 4.26
N SER A 38 -0.24 -16.15 4.36
CA SER A 38 0.67 -15.16 4.93
C SER A 38 0.52 -13.79 4.23
N SER A 39 0.50 -13.81 2.89
CA SER A 39 0.34 -12.62 2.04
C SER A 39 -1.00 -11.91 2.24
N SER A 40 -2.10 -12.67 2.37
CA SER A 40 -3.42 -12.12 2.65
C SER A 40 -3.51 -11.52 4.06
N VAL A 41 -2.93 -12.18 5.06
CA VAL A 41 -2.87 -11.63 6.43
C VAL A 41 -2.09 -10.32 6.45
N LYS A 42 -0.94 -10.27 5.77
CA LYS A 42 -0.15 -9.04 5.63
C LYS A 42 -0.94 -7.91 4.97
N GLU A 43 -1.67 -8.23 3.90
CA GLU A 43 -2.56 -7.28 3.23
C GLU A 43 -3.63 -6.73 4.19
N SER A 44 -4.34 -7.60 4.92
CA SER A 44 -5.37 -7.18 5.89
C SER A 44 -4.80 -6.35 7.06
N LEU A 45 -3.59 -6.66 7.54
CA LEU A 45 -2.93 -5.87 8.58
C LEU A 45 -2.59 -4.46 8.09
N LEU A 46 -2.05 -4.34 6.88
CA LEU A 46 -1.73 -3.07 6.24
C LEU A 46 -2.98 -2.21 6.04
N GLU A 47 -4.09 -2.82 5.61
CA GLU A 47 -5.38 -2.16 5.45
C GLU A 47 -5.90 -1.58 6.78
N GLY A 48 -5.82 -2.36 7.86
CA GLY A 48 -6.18 -1.91 9.21
C GLY A 48 -5.30 -0.76 9.72
N TRP A 49 -3.98 -0.82 9.47
CA TRP A 49 -3.06 0.24 9.88
C TRP A 49 -3.22 1.51 9.05
N LEU A 50 -3.51 1.39 7.76
CA LEU A 50 -3.81 2.53 6.89
C LEU A 50 -5.08 3.25 7.36
N LEU A 51 -6.11 2.51 7.75
CA LEU A 51 -7.32 3.09 8.34
C LEU A 51 -6.99 3.85 9.62
N ALA A 52 -6.21 3.26 10.54
CA ALA A 52 -5.76 3.93 11.75
C ALA A 52 -4.95 5.21 11.44
N ALA A 53 -4.10 5.19 10.40
CA ALA A 53 -3.33 6.35 9.97
C ALA A 53 -4.24 7.46 9.42
N LYS A 54 -5.27 7.09 8.66
CA LYS A 54 -6.33 8.03 8.22
C LYS A 54 -7.05 8.65 9.43
N THR A 55 -7.45 7.84 10.41
CA THR A 55 -8.16 8.31 11.61
C THR A 55 -7.33 9.26 12.47
N THR A 56 -6.03 8.98 12.62
CA THR A 56 -5.11 9.84 13.39
C THR A 56 -4.63 11.07 12.62
N GLY A 57 -4.86 11.12 11.31
CA GLY A 57 -4.42 12.23 10.45
C GLY A 57 -2.90 12.32 10.25
N SER A 58 -2.15 11.27 10.58
CA SER A 58 -0.68 11.25 10.50
C SER A 58 -0.21 11.14 9.04
N SER A 59 0.31 12.23 8.48
CA SER A 59 0.83 12.26 7.10
C SER A 59 1.95 11.24 6.87
N THR A 60 2.86 11.13 7.84
CA THR A 60 4.01 10.23 7.79
C THR A 60 3.58 8.77 7.81
N ASP A 61 2.68 8.40 8.72
CA ASP A 61 2.18 7.01 8.78
C ASP A 61 1.34 6.69 7.55
N PHE A 62 0.44 7.60 7.16
CA PHE A 62 -0.46 7.40 6.04
C PHE A 62 0.32 7.15 4.75
N ARG A 63 1.29 8.02 4.43
CA ARG A 63 2.12 7.85 3.24
C ARG A 63 2.93 6.56 3.30
N GLY A 64 3.64 6.30 4.40
CA GLY A 64 4.48 5.11 4.53
C GLY A 64 3.69 3.81 4.41
N LEU A 65 2.59 3.69 5.16
CA LEU A 65 1.74 2.50 5.14
C LEU A 65 1.03 2.32 3.79
N LEU A 66 0.63 3.41 3.12
CA LEU A 66 0.03 3.31 1.79
C LEU A 66 1.03 2.77 0.77
N MET A 67 2.29 3.22 0.80
CA MET A 67 3.32 2.68 -0.09
C MET A 67 3.51 1.18 0.13
N SER A 68 3.66 0.74 1.38
CA SER A 68 3.78 -0.69 1.72
C SER A 68 2.54 -1.49 1.34
N TYR A 69 1.34 -0.91 1.51
CA TYR A 69 0.08 -1.53 1.12
C TYR A 69 0.01 -1.75 -0.39
N VAL A 70 0.32 -0.72 -1.19
CA VAL A 70 0.30 -0.83 -2.65
C VAL A 70 1.34 -1.81 -3.16
N GLN A 71 2.56 -1.82 -2.60
CA GLN A 71 3.55 -2.85 -2.91
C GLN A 71 3.02 -4.26 -2.64
N GLN A 72 2.30 -4.45 -1.54
CA GLN A 72 1.69 -5.74 -1.19
C GLN A 72 0.56 -6.11 -2.15
N LEU A 73 -0.30 -5.16 -2.53
CA LEU A 73 -1.35 -5.38 -3.52
C LEU A 73 -0.79 -5.73 -4.90
N VAL A 74 0.34 -5.11 -5.29
CA VAL A 74 1.04 -5.45 -6.53
C VAL A 74 1.57 -6.89 -6.51
N ARG A 75 2.22 -7.30 -5.41
CA ARG A 75 2.68 -8.69 -5.22
C ARG A 75 1.52 -9.70 -5.25
N ASN A 76 0.38 -9.33 -4.68
CA ASN A 76 -0.83 -10.16 -4.66
C ASN A 76 -1.65 -10.08 -5.95
N ARG A 77 -1.34 -9.14 -6.86
CA ARG A 77 -2.13 -8.81 -8.06
C ARG A 77 -3.59 -8.50 -7.73
N SER A 78 -3.83 -7.80 -6.63
CA SER A 78 -5.16 -7.39 -6.15
C SER A 78 -5.68 -6.20 -6.96
N LEU A 79 -6.03 -6.43 -8.24
CA LEU A 79 -6.35 -5.38 -9.22
C LEU A 79 -7.51 -4.47 -8.80
N SER A 80 -8.60 -5.02 -8.25
CA SER A 80 -9.76 -4.23 -7.80
C SER A 80 -9.37 -3.18 -6.75
N LYS A 81 -8.63 -3.61 -5.71
CA LYS A 81 -8.15 -2.73 -4.66
C LYS A 81 -7.19 -1.65 -5.18
N LEU A 82 -6.33 -1.98 -6.15
CA LEU A 82 -5.46 -0.99 -6.80
C LEU A 82 -6.27 0.07 -7.56
N THR A 83 -7.29 -0.36 -8.31
CA THR A 83 -8.21 0.55 -9.02
C THR A 83 -8.95 1.46 -8.05
N ASP A 84 -9.48 0.94 -6.95
CA ASP A 84 -10.20 1.72 -5.94
C ASP A 84 -9.32 2.81 -5.31
N ILE A 85 -8.06 2.47 -5.00
CA ILE A 85 -7.08 3.44 -4.47
C ILE A 85 -6.76 4.51 -5.50
N LEU A 86 -6.54 4.12 -6.76
CA LEU A 86 -6.29 5.08 -7.82
C LEU A 86 -7.50 5.98 -8.04
N HIS A 87 -8.72 5.49 -7.87
CA HIS A 87 -9.93 6.31 -7.95
C HIS A 87 -10.04 7.29 -6.76
N ASP A 88 -9.81 6.86 -5.52
CA ASP A 88 -9.82 7.77 -4.35
C ASP A 88 -8.79 8.92 -4.49
N LEU A 89 -7.69 8.65 -5.19
CA LEU A 89 -6.62 9.62 -5.43
C LEU A 89 -6.74 10.42 -6.73
N SER A 90 -7.76 10.20 -7.59
CA SER A 90 -8.02 11.12 -8.72
C SER A 90 -8.64 12.43 -8.27
N GLU A 91 -9.31 12.44 -7.13
CA GLU A 91 -9.94 13.63 -6.59
C GLU A 91 -8.89 14.71 -6.23
N PRO A 92 -9.19 16.00 -6.44
CA PRO A 92 -8.30 17.07 -6.04
C PRO A 92 -8.19 17.15 -4.50
N GLY A 93 -7.15 17.88 -4.05
CA GLY A 93 -6.94 18.18 -2.64
C GLY A 93 -5.90 17.29 -1.95
N SER A 94 -6.03 17.20 -0.62
CA SER A 94 -5.08 16.49 0.23
C SER A 94 -5.77 15.49 1.15
N ILE A 95 -5.06 14.43 1.49
CA ILE A 95 -5.49 13.41 2.45
C ILE A 95 -4.41 13.24 3.52
N CYS A 96 -4.80 13.38 4.78
CA CYS A 96 -3.87 13.38 5.92
C CYS A 96 -2.69 14.36 5.73
N GLY A 97 -2.92 15.52 5.11
CA GLY A 97 -1.86 16.51 4.84
C GLY A 97 -0.91 16.17 3.68
N VAL A 98 -1.17 15.10 2.92
CA VAL A 98 -0.41 14.72 1.72
C VAL A 98 -1.23 15.04 0.47
N GLN A 99 -0.63 15.68 -0.52
CA GLN A 99 -1.29 16.01 -1.79
C GLN A 99 -1.67 14.73 -2.54
N ARG A 100 -2.95 14.58 -2.92
CA ARG A 100 -3.46 13.38 -3.61
C ARG A 100 -2.74 13.14 -4.93
N GLY A 101 -2.49 14.18 -5.73
CA GLY A 101 -1.79 14.06 -7.02
C GLY A 101 -0.34 13.58 -6.88
N ALA A 102 0.41 14.09 -5.89
CA ALA A 102 1.77 13.65 -5.64
C ALA A 102 1.81 12.19 -5.16
N LEU A 103 0.88 11.82 -4.28
CA LEU A 103 0.74 10.47 -3.78
C LEU A 103 0.39 9.50 -4.91
N ARG A 104 -0.56 9.88 -5.77
CA ARG A 104 -0.95 9.11 -6.95
C ARG A 104 0.24 8.81 -7.86
N ALA A 105 1.05 9.82 -8.20
CA ALA A 105 2.21 9.63 -9.06
C ALA A 105 3.25 8.65 -8.45
N ASP A 106 3.42 8.68 -7.13
CA ASP A 106 4.27 7.70 -6.43
C ASP A 106 3.70 6.27 -6.53
N LEU A 107 2.39 6.11 -6.39
CA LEU A 107 1.74 4.80 -6.49
C LEU A 107 1.77 4.24 -7.92
N GLU A 108 1.54 5.08 -8.93
CA GLU A 108 1.61 4.69 -10.33
C GLU A 108 3.00 4.15 -10.69
N ARG A 109 4.08 4.72 -10.15
CA ARG A 109 5.45 4.18 -10.30
C ARG A 109 5.61 2.79 -9.69
N ILE A 110 4.98 2.52 -8.55
CA ILE A 110 5.01 1.18 -7.92
C ILE A 110 4.21 0.19 -8.75
N ILE A 111 3.00 0.57 -9.18
CA ILE A 111 2.11 -0.29 -9.99
C ILE A 111 2.75 -0.64 -11.34
N ALA A 112 3.48 0.30 -11.95
CA ALA A 112 4.21 0.10 -13.20
C ALA A 112 5.37 -0.91 -13.10
N SER A 113 5.81 -1.28 -11.89
CA SER A 113 6.93 -2.21 -11.69
C SER A 113 6.58 -3.68 -11.98
N ASP A 114 5.29 -4.04 -11.98
CA ASP A 114 4.82 -5.38 -12.37
C ASP A 114 3.97 -5.28 -13.65
N PRO A 115 4.26 -6.10 -14.67
CA PRO A 115 3.62 -5.97 -15.99
C PRO A 115 2.11 -6.26 -15.96
N ILE A 116 1.62 -7.08 -15.02
CA ILE A 116 0.20 -7.40 -14.93
C ILE A 116 -0.54 -6.23 -14.31
N THR A 117 -0.02 -5.65 -13.22
CA THR A 117 -0.65 -4.49 -12.61
C THR A 117 -0.48 -3.20 -13.42
N ALA A 118 0.60 -3.08 -14.21
CA ALA A 118 0.83 -1.95 -15.10
C ALA A 118 -0.29 -1.76 -16.15
N SER A 119 -0.98 -2.84 -16.53
CA SER A 119 -2.13 -2.77 -17.45
C SER A 119 -3.25 -1.85 -16.97
N LEU A 120 -3.39 -1.67 -15.64
CA LEU A 120 -4.36 -0.74 -15.04
C LEU A 120 -4.07 0.72 -15.40
N LEU A 121 -2.80 1.06 -15.64
CA LEU A 121 -2.39 2.44 -15.96
C LEU A 121 -2.66 2.75 -17.43
N SER A 122 -2.47 1.77 -18.32
CA SER A 122 -2.71 1.92 -19.76
C SER A 122 -4.20 2.09 -20.10
N SER A 123 -5.11 1.58 -19.27
CA SER A 123 -6.56 1.75 -19.46
C SER A 123 -7.02 3.21 -19.37
N LYS A 124 -6.20 4.12 -18.82
CA LYS A 124 -6.53 5.54 -18.74
C LYS A 124 -6.34 6.30 -20.05
N ASP A 125 -5.34 5.93 -20.86
CA ASP A 125 -5.03 6.63 -22.11
C ASP A 125 -6.13 6.47 -23.17
N LEU A 126 -6.89 5.36 -23.10
CA LEU A 126 -8.03 5.12 -23.98
C LEU A 126 -9.24 6.01 -23.68
N ASN A 127 -9.43 6.42 -22.42
CA ASN A 127 -10.55 7.29 -22.03
C ASN A 127 -10.27 8.77 -22.25
N SER A 128 -9.02 9.17 -22.49
CA SER A 128 -8.66 10.55 -22.86
C SER A 128 -8.74 10.86 -24.37
N LEU A 129 -9.04 9.84 -25.20
CA LEU A 129 -9.11 9.96 -26.67
C LEU A 129 -10.53 10.04 -27.23
N VAL A 130 -11.54 10.14 -26.37
CA VAL A 130 -12.92 10.41 -26.79
C VAL A 130 -13.18 11.91 -26.66
N PHE A 131 -12.80 12.66 -27.69
CA PHE A 131 -13.28 14.03 -27.96
C PHE A 131 -14.30 14.00 -29.09
#